data_AF-A0A834MZI9-F1
#
_entry.id   AF-A0A834MZI9-F1
#
_cell.length_a   1.000
_cell.length_b   1.000
_cell.length_c   1.000
_cell.angle_alpha   90.00
_cell.angle_beta   90.00
_cell.angle_gamma   90.00
#
_symmetry.space_group_name_H-M   'P 1'
#
loop_
_entity.id
_entity.type
_entity.pdbx_description
1 polymer ?
#
loop_
_entity_poly.entity_id
_entity_poly.type
_entity_poly.pdbx_seq_one_letter_code
_entity_poly.pdbx_strand_id
1 'polypeptide(L)'
;MILLQQSYLTKFGYLPESNPETGNLRTEDQLRDAIRNLQRFSGIPVTGEIDDATRKLMKARRCGLSDRQNPRYSRTRRKRFTIHGQRWPYRNLTWRSDQSFLYLEISKLDVSSISSE
;
A
#
# COMPACT_ATOMS: atom_id res chain seq x y z
N MET A 1 -3.43 0.83 19.15
CA MET A 1 -4.16 1.01 17.88
C MET A 1 -3.56 2.10 16.97
N ILE A 2 -3.19 3.27 17.48
CA ILE A 2 -2.68 4.40 16.66
C ILE A 2 -1.38 4.08 15.89
N LEU A 3 -0.46 3.31 16.50
CA LEU A 3 0.82 2.96 15.85
C LEU A 3 0.66 2.10 14.59
N LEU A 4 -0.35 1.23 14.56
CA LEU A 4 -0.64 0.34 13.41
C LEU A 4 -1.17 1.13 12.20
N GLN A 5 -1.78 2.28 12.46
CA GLN A 5 -2.37 3.12 11.42
C GLN A 5 -1.29 3.97 10.75
N GLN A 6 -0.40 4.56 11.56
CA GLN A 6 0.75 5.31 11.05
C GLN A 6 1.72 4.41 10.29
N SER A 7 1.98 3.19 10.77
CA SER A 7 2.87 2.26 10.07
C SER A 7 2.31 1.83 8.71
N TYR A 8 1.01 1.58 8.61
CA TYR A 8 0.34 1.29 7.35
C TYR A 8 0.45 2.46 6.37
N LEU A 9 0.09 3.67 6.80
CA LEU A 9 0.13 4.86 5.94
C LEU A 9 1.55 5.19 5.49
N THR A 10 2.56 4.93 6.32
CA THR A 10 3.98 5.08 5.95
C THR A 10 4.39 4.02 4.93
N LYS A 11 4.05 2.75 5.17
CA LYS A 11 4.39 1.61 4.29
C LYS A 11 3.86 1.78 2.86
N PHE A 12 2.66 2.32 2.70
CA PHE A 12 2.02 2.52 1.39
C PHE A 12 2.26 3.92 0.78
N GLY A 13 3.12 4.74 1.40
CA GLY A 13 3.56 6.02 0.85
C GLY A 13 2.56 7.17 1.01
N TYR A 14 1.62 7.06 1.95
CA TYR A 14 0.72 8.16 2.31
C TYR A 14 1.33 9.12 3.35
N LEU A 15 2.24 8.62 4.19
CA LEU A 15 3.04 9.42 5.12
C LEU A 15 4.54 9.31 4.80
N PRO A 16 5.33 10.37 5.01
CA PRO A 16 6.77 10.31 4.90
C PRO A 16 7.37 9.43 6.01
N GLU A 17 8.49 8.77 5.71
CA GLU A 17 9.30 8.08 6.70
C GLU A 17 9.76 9.07 7.78
N SER A 18 9.69 8.65 9.03
CA SER A 18 10.15 9.46 10.15
C SER A 18 11.68 9.51 10.15
N ASN A 19 12.25 10.69 9.93
CA ASN A 19 13.69 10.87 10.03
C ASN A 19 14.11 10.78 11.50
N PRO A 20 15.05 9.90 11.89
CA PRO A 20 15.49 9.77 13.28
C PRO A 20 15.99 11.10 13.88
N GLU A 21 16.53 12.00 13.04
CA GLU A 21 16.97 13.34 13.48
C GLU A 21 15.81 14.32 13.77
N THR A 22 14.67 14.18 13.10
CA THR A 22 13.58 15.17 13.19
C THR A 22 12.54 14.80 14.27
N GLY A 23 12.66 13.63 14.91
CA GLY A 23 11.63 13.10 15.78
C GLY A 23 10.32 12.83 15.03
N ASN A 24 9.41 12.06 15.62
CA ASN A 24 8.09 11.75 15.03
C ASN A 24 7.13 12.96 15.07
N LEU A 25 7.56 14.15 14.64
CA LEU A 25 6.74 15.36 14.54
C LEU A 25 5.78 15.22 13.36
N ARG A 26 4.71 14.46 13.54
CA ARG A 26 3.56 14.39 12.62
C ARG A 26 2.42 15.21 13.20
N THR A 27 1.88 16.12 12.41
CA THR A 27 0.67 16.87 12.81
C THR A 27 -0.58 16.05 12.55
N GLU A 28 -1.63 16.33 13.33
CA GLU A 28 -2.96 15.71 13.13
C GLU A 28 -3.50 15.98 11.72
N ASP A 29 -3.25 17.18 11.18
CA ASP A 29 -3.64 17.54 9.82
C ASP A 29 -2.95 16.69 8.75
N GLN A 30 -1.65 16.40 8.92
CA GLN A 30 -0.91 15.50 8.03
C GLN A 30 -1.49 14.08 8.05
N LEU A 31 -1.90 13.60 9.22
CA LEU A 31 -2.52 12.29 9.35
C LEU A 31 -3.89 12.25 8.65
N ARG A 32 -4.73 13.26 8.88
CA ARG A 32 -6.04 13.40 8.24
C ARG A 32 -5.91 13.49 6.72
N ASP A 33 -4.95 14.25 6.22
CA ASP A 33 -4.66 14.35 4.79
C ASP A 33 -4.21 12.99 4.19
N ALA A 34 -3.37 12.25 4.91
CA ALA A 34 -2.95 10.92 4.50
C ALA A 34 -4.14 9.95 4.41
N ILE A 35 -5.05 9.98 5.39
CA ILE A 35 -6.28 9.18 5.38
C ILE A 35 -7.18 9.56 4.21
N ARG A 36 -7.41 10.86 3.96
CA ARG A 36 -8.20 11.30 2.79
C ARG A 36 -7.61 10.80 1.48
N ASN A 37 -6.28 10.78 1.35
CA ASN A 37 -5.62 10.27 0.16
C ASN A 37 -5.78 8.75 0.01
N LEU A 38 -5.73 7.98 1.10
CA LEU A 38 -6.02 6.55 1.09
C LEU A 38 -7.47 6.27 0.65
N GLN A 39 -8.43 7.00 1.20
CA GLN A 39 -9.85 6.86 0.88
C GLN A 39 -10.12 7.17 -0.59
N ARG A 40 -9.54 8.26 -1.11
CA ARG A 40 -9.62 8.61 -2.54
C ARG A 40 -9.04 7.53 -3.44
N PHE A 41 -7.90 6.96 -3.07
CA PHE A 41 -7.25 5.92 -3.87
C PHE A 41 -8.03 4.62 -3.89
N SER A 42 -8.65 4.26 -2.76
CA SER A 42 -9.45 3.05 -2.61
C SER A 42 -10.90 3.19 -3.09
N GLY A 43 -11.33 4.40 -3.44
CA GLY A 43 -12.68 4.66 -3.96
C GLY A 43 -13.78 4.61 -2.90
N ILE A 44 -13.43 4.75 -1.62
CA ILE A 44 -14.41 4.83 -0.51
C ILE A 44 -14.72 6.31 -0.17
N PRO A 45 -15.82 6.60 0.55
CA PRO A 45 -16.14 7.96 0.96
C PRO A 45 -15.00 8.63 1.72
N VAL A 46 -14.71 9.88 1.35
CA VAL A 46 -13.58 10.64 1.90
C VAL A 46 -14.02 11.38 3.15
N THR A 47 -13.76 10.79 4.31
CA THR A 47 -14.06 11.37 5.63
C THR A 47 -12.83 12.02 6.26
N GLY A 48 -11.63 11.53 5.94
CA GLY A 48 -10.38 11.91 6.62
C GLY A 48 -10.21 11.30 8.00
N GLU A 49 -11.12 10.41 8.38
CA GLU A 49 -11.07 9.65 9.63
C GLU A 49 -11.06 8.15 9.32
N ILE A 50 -10.56 7.37 10.28
CA ILE A 50 -10.55 5.92 10.14
C ILE A 50 -11.94 5.40 10.52
N ASP A 51 -12.84 5.37 9.54
CA ASP A 51 -14.16 4.77 9.62
C ASP A 51 -14.11 3.23 9.48
N ASP A 52 -15.24 2.56 9.62
CA ASP A 52 -15.32 1.09 9.47
C ASP A 52 -14.93 0.61 8.07
N ALA A 53 -15.26 1.38 7.04
CA ALA A 53 -14.84 1.09 5.67
C ALA A 53 -13.32 1.14 5.53
N THR A 54 -12.67 2.18 6.06
CA THR A 54 -11.20 2.32 6.07
C THR A 54 -10.55 1.20 6.91
N ARG A 55 -11.13 0.83 8.06
CA ARG A 55 -10.64 -0.32 8.85
C ARG A 55 -10.69 -1.63 8.08
N LYS A 56 -11.80 -1.90 7.40
CA LYS A 56 -11.99 -3.10 6.58
C LYS A 56 -10.98 -3.13 5.43
N LEU A 57 -10.76 -2.00 4.77
CA LEU A 57 -9.76 -1.83 3.73
C LEU A 57 -8.34 -2.12 4.24
N MET A 58 -7.95 -1.57 5.40
CA MET A 58 -6.61 -1.76 5.95
C MET A 58 -6.35 -3.22 6.37
N LYS A 59 -7.39 -3.97 6.74
CA LYS A 59 -7.30 -5.40 7.09
C LYS A 59 -7.29 -6.33 5.87
N ALA A 60 -7.76 -5.89 4.71
CA ALA A 60 -7.82 -6.72 3.51
C ALA A 60 -6.40 -7.10 3.01
N ARG A 61 -6.24 -8.35 2.55
CA ARG A 61 -5.00 -8.81 1.90
C ARG A 61 -4.78 -7.98 0.63
N ARG A 62 -3.58 -7.45 0.45
CA ARG A 62 -3.24 -6.55 -0.66
C ARG A 62 -1.80 -6.73 -1.13
N CYS A 63 -1.49 -6.15 -2.29
CA CYS A 63 -0.13 -6.06 -2.80
C CYS A 63 0.75 -5.24 -1.84
N GLY A 64 2.02 -5.61 -1.67
CA GLY A 64 3.00 -4.90 -0.83
C GLY A 64 3.66 -3.68 -1.49
N LEU A 65 3.33 -3.38 -2.74
CA LEU A 65 3.81 -2.20 -3.44
C LEU A 65 3.17 -0.91 -2.88
N SER A 66 3.93 0.18 -2.87
CA SER A 66 3.44 1.51 -2.48
C SER A 66 2.39 2.02 -3.47
N ASP A 67 1.31 2.60 -2.94
CA ASP A 67 0.22 3.18 -3.75
C ASP A 67 0.65 4.49 -4.40
N ARG A 68 1.50 5.26 -3.70
CA ARG A 68 2.04 6.52 -4.19
C ARG A 68 3.48 6.32 -4.64
N GLN A 69 3.80 6.91 -5.79
CA GLN A 69 5.18 7.00 -6.24
C GLN A 69 5.94 7.92 -5.27
N ASN A 70 7.14 7.49 -4.87
CA ASN A 70 7.95 8.31 -3.98
C ASN A 70 8.22 9.68 -4.64
N PRO A 71 7.92 10.80 -3.96
CA PRO A 71 8.09 12.15 -4.49
C PRO A 71 9.49 12.44 -5.04
N ARG A 72 10.53 11.73 -4.56
CA ARG A 72 11.90 11.80 -5.09
C ARG A 72 11.96 11.47 -6.59
N TYR A 73 11.09 10.60 -7.09
CA TYR A 73 10.99 10.22 -8.50
C TYR A 73 9.97 11.08 -9.29
N SER A 74 9.21 11.96 -8.61
CA SER A 74 8.19 12.81 -9.23
C SER A 74 8.73 14.10 -9.85
N ARG A 75 10.04 14.38 -9.73
CA ARG A 75 10.66 15.61 -10.24
C ARG A 75 10.78 15.68 -11.76
N THR A 76 10.50 14.58 -12.47
CA THR A 76 10.55 14.52 -13.93
C THR A 76 9.16 14.63 -14.52
N ARG A 77 8.97 15.52 -15.51
CA ARG A 77 7.71 15.75 -16.24
C ARG A 77 7.09 14.42 -16.70
N ARG A 78 5.94 14.04 -16.14
CA ARG A 78 5.24 12.79 -16.48
C ARG A 78 4.63 12.88 -17.88
N LYS A 79 4.83 11.86 -18.72
CA LYS A 79 4.03 11.64 -19.92
C LYS A 79 2.59 11.30 -19.48
N ARG A 80 1.59 12.01 -20.00
CA ARG A 80 0.17 11.96 -19.56
C ARG A 80 -0.49 10.57 -19.61
N PHE A 81 0.09 9.60 -20.34
CA PHE A 81 -0.52 8.30 -20.62
C PHE A 81 0.25 7.10 -20.06
N THR A 82 1.38 7.31 -19.39
CA THR A 82 2.14 6.22 -18.76
C THR A 82 1.85 6.21 -17.26
N ILE A 83 0.68 5.65 -16.89
CA ILE A 83 0.24 5.52 -15.48
C ILE A 83 1.30 4.71 -14.69
N HIS A 84 1.87 3.69 -15.33
CA HIS A 84 3.05 2.96 -14.87
C HIS A 84 4.14 3.13 -15.92
N GLY A 85 5.10 4.02 -15.67
CA GLY A 85 6.17 4.39 -16.61
C GLY A 85 7.15 3.27 -16.98
N GLN A 86 6.99 2.08 -16.43
CA GLN A 86 7.86 0.92 -16.66
C GLN A 86 7.23 0.00 -17.70
N ARG A 87 7.23 0.42 -18.95
CA ARG A 87 6.92 -0.46 -20.08
C ARG A 87 8.20 -1.12 -20.56
N TRP A 88 8.19 -2.43 -20.70
CA TRP A 88 9.28 -3.15 -21.37
C TRP A 88 9.43 -2.66 -22.82
N PRO A 89 10.65 -2.29 -23.26
CA PRO A 89 10.87 -1.82 -24.63
C PRO A 89 10.72 -2.96 -25.66
N TYR A 90 10.82 -4.21 -25.21
CA TYR A 90 10.64 -5.42 -26.02
C TYR A 90 9.40 -6.20 -25.57
N ARG A 91 8.90 -7.08 -26.45
CA ARG A 91 7.69 -7.89 -26.22
C ARG A 91 7.99 -9.33 -25.80
N ASN A 92 9.18 -9.83 -26.13
CA ASN A 92 9.59 -11.19 -25.78
C ASN A 92 10.18 -11.20 -24.38
N LEU A 93 9.34 -11.46 -23.37
CA LEU A 93 9.76 -11.52 -21.97
C LEU A 93 10.18 -12.94 -21.60
N THR A 94 11.40 -13.10 -21.09
CA THR A 94 11.87 -14.36 -20.49
C THR A 94 11.80 -14.27 -18.97
N TRP A 95 11.36 -15.33 -18.30
CA TRP A 95 11.30 -15.40 -16.85
C TRP A 95 11.97 -16.68 -16.34
N ARG A 96 12.43 -16.65 -15.09
CA ARG A 96 13.00 -17.80 -14.40
C ARG A 96 12.32 -17.93 -13.04
N SER A 97 11.76 -19.10 -12.74
CA SER A 97 11.33 -19.40 -11.37
C SER A 97 12.51 -19.92 -10.57
N ASP A 98 12.85 -19.25 -9.48
CA ASP A 98 13.63 -19.85 -8.41
C ASP A 98 12.65 -20.55 -7.47
N GLN A 99 12.57 -21.88 -7.55
CA GLN A 99 11.63 -22.70 -6.75
C GLN A 99 12.20 -23.03 -5.37
N SER A 100 12.96 -22.11 -4.76
CA SER A 100 13.53 -22.27 -3.42
C SER A 100 12.49 -22.22 -2.28
N PHE A 101 11.20 -22.07 -2.61
CA PHE A 101 10.08 -22.00 -1.65
C PHE A 101 9.12 -23.20 -1.71
N LEU A 102 9.58 -24.39 -2.05
CA LEU A 102 8.76 -25.60 -1.94
C LEU A 102 9.01 -26.32 -0.61
N TYR A 103 7.91 -26.54 0.14
CA TYR A 103 7.73 -27.48 1.24
C TYR A 103 7.89 -27.04 2.71
N LEU A 104 7.43 -25.85 3.08
CA LEU A 104 6.87 -25.68 4.42
C LEU A 104 5.55 -24.90 4.30
N GLU A 105 4.49 -25.42 4.92
CA GLU A 105 3.19 -24.75 5.14
C GLU A 105 2.05 -24.90 4.11
N ILE A 106 1.95 -26.02 3.37
CA ILE A 106 0.68 -26.39 2.69
C ILE A 106 -0.25 -27.23 3.60
N SER A 107 0.21 -27.69 4.77
CA SER A 107 -0.59 -28.56 5.67
C SER A 107 -1.45 -27.83 6.72
N LYS A 108 -1.59 -26.49 6.67
CA LYS A 108 -2.35 -25.74 7.71
C LYS A 108 -3.47 -24.83 7.19
N LEU A 109 -3.76 -24.81 5.89
CA LEU A 109 -4.95 -24.10 5.40
C LEU A 109 -6.12 -25.09 5.38
N ASP A 110 -6.83 -25.16 6.50
CA ASP A 110 -8.13 -25.81 6.57
C ASP A 110 -9.14 -24.97 5.75
N VAL A 111 -9.49 -25.49 4.56
CA VAL A 111 -10.45 -24.90 3.61
C VAL A 111 -11.91 -25.20 4.05
N SER A 112 -12.16 -25.45 5.34
CA SER A 112 -13.52 -25.68 5.86
C SER A 112 -14.19 -24.43 6.48
N SER A 113 -13.51 -23.28 6.56
CA SER A 113 -14.07 -22.07 7.19
C SER A 113 -14.60 -21.00 6.21
N ILE A 114 -14.63 -21.29 4.90
CA ILE A 114 -15.28 -20.42 3.90
C ILE A 114 -16.53 -21.13 3.37
N SER A 115 -17.50 -21.36 4.25
CA SER A 115 -18.91 -21.51 3.87
C SER A 115 -19.80 -21.59 5.12
N SER A 116 -20.20 -20.43 5.64
CA SER A 116 -21.53 -20.22 6.25
C SER A 116 -21.63 -18.81 6.83
N GLU A 117 -22.67 -18.10 6.36
CA GLU A 117 -23.25 -16.82 6.83
C GLU A 117 -22.54 -15.50 6.46
#